data_AF-A0A7K1CH18-F1
#
_entry.id   AF-A0A7K1CH18-F1
#
_cell.length_a   1.000
_cell.length_b   1.000
_cell.length_c   1.000
_cell.angle_alpha   90.00
_cell.angle_beta   90.00
_cell.angle_gamma   90.00
#
_symmetry.space_group_name_H-M   'P 1'
#
loop_
_entity.id
_entity.type
_entity.pdbx_description
1 polymer ?
#
loop_
_entity_poly.entity_id
_entity_poly.type
_entity_poly.pdbx_seq_one_letter_code
_entity_poly.pdbx_strand_id
1 'polypeptide(L)'
;GEIAKAIACGADAIMMGSPLAKALEAPGKGWHWGQEAHHEQLPRGNRVSVGTVGSLSEVLLGPSNTSDGSMNLFGALKRSMATCGYSDLKEFQRVELVVKP
;
A
#
# COMPACT_ATOMS: atom_id res chain seq x y z
N GLY A 1 7.32 -0.19 -0.64
CA GLY A 1 7.94 0.71 -1.62
C GLY A 1 7.01 1.11 -2.76
N GLU A 2 6.01 0.29 -3.11
CA GLU A 2 5.12 0.55 -4.25
C GLU A 2 4.39 1.89 -4.22
N ILE A 3 3.99 2.37 -3.03
CA ILE A 3 3.38 3.71 -2.87
C ILE A 3 4.35 4.80 -3.35
N ALA A 4 5.60 4.78 -2.86
CA ALA A 4 6.60 5.76 -3.25
C ALA A 4 6.91 5.70 -4.75
N LYS A 5 6.99 4.49 -5.33
CA LYS A 5 7.17 4.31 -6.78
C LYS A 5 5.99 4.87 -7.58
N ALA A 6 4.76 4.61 -7.16
CA ALA A 6 3.57 5.11 -7.85
C ALA A 6 3.55 6.64 -7.88
N ILE A 7 3.82 7.28 -6.74
CA ILE A 7 3.94 8.74 -6.68
C ILE A 7 5.12 9.20 -7.52
N ALA A 8 6.31 8.62 -7.40
CA ALA A 8 7.48 8.98 -8.20
C ALA A 8 7.23 8.89 -9.72
N CYS A 9 6.40 7.93 -10.16
CA CYS A 9 5.99 7.78 -11.57
C CYS A 9 4.89 8.77 -12.01
N GLY A 10 4.48 9.71 -11.16
CA GLY A 10 3.54 10.79 -11.51
C GLY A 10 2.12 10.67 -10.94
N ALA A 11 1.83 9.68 -10.10
CA ALA A 11 0.52 9.59 -9.46
C ALA A 11 0.34 10.70 -8.39
N ASP A 12 -0.83 11.33 -8.35
CA ASP A 12 -1.19 12.30 -7.30
C ASP A 12 -1.87 11.61 -6.09
N ALA A 13 -2.41 10.40 -6.30
CA ALA A 13 -3.04 9.58 -5.26
C ALA A 13 -2.96 8.09 -5.62
N ILE A 14 -3.27 7.21 -4.66
CA ILE A 14 -3.29 5.75 -4.85
C ILE A 14 -4.58 5.13 -4.30
N MET A 15 -5.03 4.05 -4.92
CA MET A 15 -6.06 3.16 -4.37
C MET A 15 -5.38 1.99 -3.65
N MET A 16 -5.87 1.65 -2.45
CA MET A 16 -5.32 0.55 -1.64
C MET A 16 -6.39 -0.50 -1.36
N GLY A 17 -6.11 -1.74 -1.77
CA GLY A 17 -6.96 -2.91 -1.49
C GLY A 17 -6.33 -3.79 -0.41
N SER A 18 -5.52 -4.76 -0.84
CA SER A 18 -4.89 -5.74 0.05
C SER A 18 -4.13 -5.18 1.27
N PRO A 19 -3.45 -4.02 1.23
CA PRO A 19 -2.84 -3.47 2.44
C PRO A 19 -3.86 -3.06 3.50
N LEU A 20 -5.01 -2.50 3.10
CA LEU A 20 -6.07 -2.10 4.03
C LEU A 20 -6.87 -3.29 4.56
N ALA A 21 -6.94 -4.38 3.78
CA ALA A 21 -7.57 -5.63 4.23
C ALA A 21 -6.87 -6.27 5.44
N LYS A 22 -5.62 -5.85 5.74
CA LYS A 22 -4.87 -6.27 6.93
C LYS A 22 -5.23 -5.49 8.21
N ALA A 23 -6.11 -4.49 8.14
CA ALA A 23 -6.56 -3.74 9.31
C ALA A 23 -7.61 -4.52 10.11
N LEU A 24 -7.66 -4.32 11.43
CA LEU A 24 -8.66 -4.91 12.33
C LEU A 24 -10.10 -4.53 11.94
N GLU A 25 -10.27 -3.31 11.43
CA GLU A 25 -11.54 -2.72 11.01
C GLU A 25 -12.00 -3.23 9.63
N ALA A 26 -11.13 -3.94 8.88
CA ALA A 26 -11.49 -4.47 7.58
C ALA A 26 -12.56 -5.56 7.71
N PRO A 27 -13.71 -5.45 7.00
CA PRO A 27 -14.82 -6.40 7.14
C PRO A 27 -14.45 -7.82 6.68
N GLY A 28 -13.43 -7.94 5.82
CA GLY A 28 -12.89 -9.21 5.35
C GLY A 28 -12.12 -10.00 6.42
N LYS A 29 -11.86 -9.44 7.61
CA LYS A 29 -11.18 -10.10 8.74
C LYS A 29 -9.89 -10.84 8.32
N GLY A 30 -9.01 -10.13 7.60
CA GLY A 30 -7.77 -10.68 7.07
C GLY A 30 -7.88 -11.41 5.73
N TRP A 31 -9.06 -11.39 5.09
CA TRP A 31 -9.26 -11.83 3.71
C TRP A 31 -9.44 -10.66 2.76
N HIS A 32 -8.90 -10.80 1.55
CA HIS A 32 -9.06 -9.85 0.45
C HIS A 32 -9.49 -10.57 -0.82
N TRP A 33 -10.35 -9.94 -1.62
CA TRP A 33 -10.77 -10.39 -2.95
C TRP A 33 -11.20 -9.18 -3.78
N GLY A 34 -11.09 -9.30 -5.11
CA GLY A 34 -11.70 -8.37 -6.03
C GLY A 34 -13.14 -8.79 -6.39
N GLN A 35 -13.90 -7.87 -6.98
CA GLN A 35 -15.28 -8.13 -7.39
C GLN A 35 -15.34 -9.24 -8.46
N GLU A 36 -14.30 -9.41 -9.26
CA GLU A 36 -14.20 -10.46 -10.27
C GLU A 36 -14.09 -11.89 -9.69
N ALA A 37 -13.91 -12.04 -8.37
CA ALA A 37 -13.79 -13.35 -7.71
C ALA A 37 -15.12 -14.11 -7.58
N HIS A 38 -16.28 -13.45 -7.69
CA HIS A 38 -17.59 -14.09 -7.50
C HIS A 38 -18.35 -14.37 -8.82
N HIS A 39 -17.75 -14.12 -9.98
CA HIS A 39 -18.43 -14.31 -11.26
C HIS A 39 -18.61 -15.81 -11.57
N GLU A 40 -19.86 -16.26 -11.75
CA GLU A 40 -20.22 -17.68 -11.86
C GLU A 40 -19.53 -18.42 -13.02
N GLN A 41 -19.44 -17.78 -14.20
CA GLN A 41 -18.92 -18.41 -15.41
C GLN A 41 -17.48 -17.99 -15.78
N LEU A 42 -16.96 -16.95 -15.13
CA LEU A 42 -15.66 -16.35 -15.48
C LEU A 42 -14.99 -15.77 -14.22
N PRO A 43 -14.71 -16.62 -13.21
CA PRO A 43 -13.99 -16.17 -12.02
C PRO A 43 -12.57 -15.75 -12.44
N ARG A 44 -12.22 -14.48 -12.20
CA ARG A 44 -10.89 -13.93 -12.55
C ARG A 44 -10.11 -13.42 -11.33
N GLY A 45 -10.63 -13.70 -10.13
CA GLY A 45 -10.05 -13.27 -8.88
C GLY A 45 -10.01 -14.41 -7.88
N ASN A 46 -9.02 -14.38 -7.00
CA ASN A 46 -8.89 -15.33 -5.90
C ASN A 46 -9.17 -14.60 -4.58
N ARG A 47 -9.85 -15.29 -3.67
CA ARG A 47 -9.89 -14.87 -2.27
C ARG A 47 -8.57 -15.26 -1.61
N VAL A 48 -7.83 -14.28 -1.12
CA VAL A 48 -6.51 -14.47 -0.52
C VAL A 48 -6.51 -14.10 0.95
N SER A 49 -5.85 -14.91 1.76
CA SER A 49 -5.61 -14.61 3.17
C SER A 49 -4.39 -13.72 3.27
N VAL A 50 -4.57 -12.50 3.75
CA VAL A 50 -3.51 -11.51 3.96
C VAL A 50 -3.18 -11.32 5.45
N GLY A 51 -3.98 -11.90 6.34
CA GLY A 51 -3.87 -11.78 7.79
C GLY A 51 -4.28 -10.40 8.30
N THR A 52 -4.16 -10.20 9.60
CA THR A 52 -4.42 -8.92 10.27
C THR A 52 -3.17 -8.49 11.04
N VAL A 53 -2.75 -7.24 10.90
CA VAL A 53 -1.48 -6.75 11.47
C VAL A 53 -1.65 -5.65 12.53
N GLY A 54 -2.80 -4.98 12.56
CA GLY A 54 -3.09 -3.93 13.54
C GLY A 54 -4.34 -3.14 13.18
N SER A 55 -4.59 -2.06 13.90
CA SER A 55 -5.65 -1.09 13.55
C SER A 55 -5.34 -0.39 12.23
N LEU A 56 -6.37 0.17 11.59
CA LEU A 56 -6.24 0.97 10.38
C LEU A 56 -5.28 2.14 10.58
N SER A 57 -5.32 2.76 11.76
CA SER A 57 -4.43 3.85 12.14
C SER A 57 -2.97 3.39 12.15
N GLU A 58 -2.66 2.24 12.74
CA GLU A 58 -1.29 1.70 12.78
C GLU A 58 -0.81 1.28 11.38
N VAL A 59 -1.69 0.69 10.56
CA VAL A 59 -1.38 0.34 9.16
C VAL A 59 -0.98 1.60 8.36
N LEU A 60 -1.73 2.69 8.50
CA LEU A 60 -1.49 3.91 7.71
C LEU A 60 -0.38 4.79 8.30
N LEU A 61 -0.41 5.03 9.61
CA LEU A 61 0.34 6.08 10.30
C LEU A 61 1.37 5.55 11.31
N GLY A 62 1.30 4.26 11.63
CA GLY A 62 2.16 3.61 12.61
C GLY A 62 1.72 3.80 14.08
N PRO A 63 2.58 3.40 15.04
CA PRO A 63 3.92 2.85 14.83
C PRO A 63 3.89 1.50 14.08
N SER A 64 4.98 1.19 13.37
CA SER A 64 5.16 -0.16 12.82
C SER A 64 5.89 -1.02 13.85
N ASN A 65 5.30 -2.17 14.17
CA ASN A 65 5.84 -3.23 15.02
C ASN A 65 6.32 -4.44 14.20
N THR A 66 6.34 -4.31 12.86
CA THR A 66 6.87 -5.29 11.90
C THR A 66 7.85 -4.63 10.93
N SER A 67 8.73 -5.43 10.31
CA SER A 67 9.71 -5.00 9.31
C SER A 67 9.29 -5.30 7.86
N ASP A 68 8.17 -6.00 7.65
CA ASP A 68 7.72 -6.45 6.32
C ASP A 68 7.09 -5.34 5.46
N GLY A 69 6.97 -4.12 5.99
CA GLY A 69 6.40 -2.96 5.30
C GLY A 69 4.87 -2.99 5.17
N SER A 70 4.19 -3.83 5.95
CA SER A 70 2.72 -3.87 5.99
C SER A 70 2.08 -2.80 6.87
N MET A 71 2.87 -2.03 7.62
CA MET A 71 2.40 -1.02 8.57
C MET A 71 3.17 0.29 8.41
N ASN A 72 2.62 1.37 8.96
CA ASN A 72 3.12 2.73 8.82
C ASN A 72 3.41 3.12 7.35
N LEU A 73 2.45 2.88 6.47
CA LEU A 73 2.59 3.09 5.02
C LEU A 73 2.96 4.55 4.68
N PHE A 74 2.40 5.52 5.39
CA PHE A 74 2.67 6.94 5.15
C PHE A 74 3.95 7.43 5.83
N GLY A 75 4.37 6.83 6.95
CA GLY A 75 5.71 7.04 7.48
C GLY A 75 6.79 6.52 6.53
N ALA A 76 6.54 5.38 5.88
CA ALA A 76 7.43 4.85 4.85
C ALA A 76 7.51 5.79 3.63
N LEU A 77 6.38 6.32 3.14
CA LEU A 77 6.37 7.31 2.06
C LEU A 77 7.16 8.57 2.43
N LYS A 78 6.89 9.16 3.60
CA LYS A 78 7.62 10.34 4.10
C LYS A 78 9.13 10.07 4.20
N ARG A 79 9.52 8.89 4.67
CA ARG A 79 10.93 8.50 4.75
C ARG A 79 11.55 8.37 3.37
N SER A 80 10.87 7.75 2.40
CA SER A 80 11.34 7.66 1.01
C SER A 80 11.54 9.05 0.39
N MET A 81 10.57 9.96 0.56
CA MET A 81 10.69 11.33 0.07
C MET A 81 11.88 12.06 0.72
N ALA A 82 12.02 11.96 2.05
CA ALA A 82 13.12 12.58 2.78
C ALA A 82 14.50 12.04 2.36
N THR A 83 14.62 10.73 2.15
CA THR A 83 15.87 10.11 1.64
C THR A 83 16.24 10.62 0.25
N CYS A 84 15.25 10.92 -0.59
CA CYS A 84 15.46 11.47 -1.93
C CYS A 84 15.55 13.01 -1.96
N GLY A 85 15.42 13.70 -0.82
CA GLY A 85 15.51 15.16 -0.75
C GLY A 85 14.22 15.92 -1.09
N TYR A 86 13.06 15.28 -0.99
CA TYR A 86 11.76 15.88 -1.30
C TYR A 86 10.88 16.04 -0.05
N SER A 87 10.14 17.14 0.03
CA SER A 87 9.17 17.42 1.09
C SER A 87 7.72 17.55 0.60
N ASP A 88 7.52 17.61 -0.72
CA ASP A 88 6.21 17.73 -1.37
C ASP A 88 5.97 16.57 -2.34
N LEU A 89 4.72 16.10 -2.41
CA LEU A 89 4.34 14.97 -3.26
C LEU A 89 4.47 15.28 -4.75
N LYS A 90 4.14 16.51 -5.16
CA LYS A 90 4.19 16.90 -6.57
C LYS A 90 5.63 17.03 -7.04
N GLU A 91 6.49 17.62 -6.21
CA GLU A 91 7.93 17.68 -6.46
C GLU A 91 8.56 16.29 -6.50
N PHE A 92 8.12 15.36 -5.65
CA PHE A 92 8.63 13.98 -5.62
C PHE A 92 8.40 13.22 -6.94
N GLN A 93 7.43 13.63 -7.78
CA GLN A 93 7.23 13.08 -9.13
C GLN A 93 8.41 13.36 -10.09
N ARG A 94 9.37 14.20 -9.69
CA ARG A 94 10.59 14.53 -10.46
C ARG A 94 11.82 13.74 -10.02
N VAL A 95 11.68 12.80 -9.08
CA VAL A 95 12.80 12.00 -8.58
C VAL A 95 13.40 11.13 -9.69
N GLU A 96 14.72 10.93 -9.65
CA GLU A 96 15.39 9.99 -10.55
C GLU A 96 14.95 8.54 -10.26
N LEU A 97 14.66 7.79 -11.32
CA LEU A 97 14.28 6.38 -11.25
C LEU A 97 15.34 5.50 -11.89
N VAL A 98 15.70 4.43 -11.19
CA VAL A 98 16.57 3.38 -11.72
C VAL A 98 15.71 2.15 -12.02
N VAL A 99 15.70 1.74 -13.29
CA VAL A 99 15.06 0.50 -13.71
C VAL A 99 16.09 -0.61 -13.67
N LYS A 100 15.88 -1.60 -12.78
CA LYS A 100 16.70 -2.80 -12.75
C LYS A 100 16.24 -3.73 -13.88
N PRO A 101 17.16 -4.26 -14.72
CA PRO A 101 16.81 -5.25 -15.73
C PRO A 101 16.32 -6.57 -15.12
#